data_AF-A0A959VIT1-F1
#
_entry.id   AF-A0A959VIT1-F1
#
_cell.length_a   1.000
_cell.length_b   1.000
_cell.length_c   1.000
_cell.angle_alpha   90.00
_cell.angle_beta   90.00
_cell.angle_gamma   90.00
#
_symmetry.space_group_name_H-M   'P 1'
#
loop_
_entity.id
_entity.type
_entity.pdbx_description
1 polymer ?
#
loop_
_entity_poly.entity_id
_entity_poly.type
_entity_poly.pdbx_seq_one_letter_code
_entity_poly.pdbx_strand_id
1 'polypeptide(L)' 'MANAEDYERVLLKAETMGLGKLNSQELELLKKMLKEVSSRGNRARKLVEG' A
#
# COMPACT_ATOMS: atom_id res chain seq x y z
N MET A 1 -6.37 -13.51 7.29
CA MET A 1 -5.10 -12.75 7.34
C MET A 1 -4.86 -12.19 5.95
N ALA A 2 -4.42 -10.94 5.82
CA ALA A 2 -4.01 -10.43 4.51
C ALA A 2 -2.68 -11.11 4.14
N ASN A 3 -2.64 -11.72 2.97
CA ASN A 3 -1.48 -12.48 2.51
C ASN A 3 -0.43 -11.52 1.93
N ALA A 4 0.82 -11.95 1.82
CA ALA A 4 1.89 -11.10 1.27
C ALA A 4 1.56 -10.56 -0.13
N GLU A 5 0.82 -11.32 -0.91
CA GLU A 5 0.31 -10.94 -2.24
C GLU A 5 -0.72 -9.81 -2.22
N ASP A 6 -1.56 -9.73 -1.18
CA ASP A 6 -2.56 -8.67 -1.06
C ASP A 6 -1.88 -7.30 -0.88
N TYR A 7 -0.83 -7.26 -0.06
CA TYR A 7 -0.03 -6.06 0.14
C TYR A 7 0.66 -5.61 -1.15
N GLU A 8 1.25 -6.53 -1.90
CA GLU A 8 1.89 -6.19 -3.17
C GLU A 8 0.88 -5.74 -4.24
N ARG A 9 -0.28 -6.38 -4.31
CA ARG A 9 -1.35 -5.94 -5.20
C ARG A 9 -1.80 -4.51 -4.89
N VAL A 10 -1.94 -4.17 -3.60
CA VAL A 10 -2.30 -2.81 -3.17
C VAL A 10 -1.22 -1.81 -3.56
N LEU A 11 0.06 -2.12 -3.31
CA LEU A 11 1.17 -1.26 -3.70
C LEU A 11 1.21 -1.05 -5.22
N LEU A 12 1.10 -2.12 -6.00
CA LEU A 12 1.11 -2.03 -7.46
C LEU A 12 -0.07 -1.22 -7.99
N LYS A 13 -1.26 -1.42 -7.43
CA LYS A 13 -2.46 -0.66 -7.81
C LYS A 13 -2.32 0.82 -7.46
N ALA A 14 -1.77 1.13 -6.28
CA ALA A 14 -1.47 2.50 -5.87
C ALA A 14 -0.42 3.17 -6.78
N GLU A 15 0.64 2.44 -7.16
CA GLU A 15 1.71 2.90 -8.05
C GLU A 15 1.20 3.17 -9.48
N THR A 16 0.31 2.32 -9.99
CA THR A 16 -0.15 2.37 -11.39
C THR A 16 -1.39 3.23 -11.60
N MET A 17 -2.33 3.22 -10.65
CA MET A 17 -3.63 3.86 -10.78
C MET A 17 -3.81 5.05 -9.84
N GLY A 18 -2.90 5.25 -8.88
CA GLY A 18 -2.97 6.28 -7.85
C GLY A 18 -3.83 5.87 -6.64
N LEU A 19 -3.58 6.55 -5.52
CA LEU A 19 -4.24 6.27 -4.23
C LEU A 19 -5.76 6.40 -4.29
N GLY A 20 -6.30 7.28 -5.13
CA GLY A 20 -7.74 7.51 -5.27
C GLY A 20 -8.52 6.34 -5.89
N LYS A 21 -7.83 5.31 -6.41
CA LYS A 21 -8.45 4.09 -6.96
C LYS A 21 -8.46 2.92 -5.98
N LEU A 22 -7.91 3.11 -4.78
CA LEU A 22 -7.96 2.12 -3.72
C LEU A 22 -9.32 2.16 -3.00
N ASN A 23 -9.87 0.99 -2.71
CA ASN A 23 -11.06 0.86 -1.87
C ASN A 23 -10.68 0.95 -0.37
N SER A 24 -11.69 1.00 0.51
CA SER A 24 -11.48 1.14 1.96
C SER A 24 -10.58 0.07 2.57
N GLN A 25 -10.70 -1.18 2.13
CA GLN A 25 -9.89 -2.29 2.62
C GLN A 25 -8.44 -2.19 2.14
N GLU A 26 -8.22 -1.81 0.87
CA GLU A 26 -6.90 -1.58 0.30
C GLU A 26 -6.20 -0.40 0.98
N LEU A 27 -6.94 0.66 1.32
CA LEU A 27 -6.42 1.81 2.08
C LEU A 27 -6.01 1.41 3.50
N GLU A 28 -6.74 0.52 4.16
CA GLU A 28 -6.32 -0.01 5.47
C GLU A 28 -5.05 -0.84 5.38
N LEU A 29 -4.90 -1.66 4.33
CA LEU A 29 -3.67 -2.42 4.10
C LEU A 29 -2.49 -1.50 3.84
N LEU A 30 -2.68 -0.45 3.02
CA LEU A 30 -1.66 0.56 2.78
C LEU A 30 -1.27 1.28 4.08
N LYS A 31 -2.24 1.68 4.91
CA LYS A 31 -1.99 2.30 6.22
C LYS A 31 -1.22 1.39 7.18
N LYS A 32 -1.47 0.08 7.14
CA LYS A 32 -0.68 -0.89 7.91
C LYS A 32 0.77 -0.92 7.42
N MET A 33 0.98 -0.97 6.09
CA MET A 33 2.32 -0.94 5.49
C MET A 33 3.11 0.33 5.84
N LEU A 34 2.47 1.51 5.91
CA LEU A 34 3.14 2.77 6.29
C LEU A 34 3.86 2.69 7.64
N LYS A 35 3.36 1.87 8.57
CA LYS A 35 3.93 1.66 9.90
C LYS A 35 5.06 0.62 9.92
N GLU A 36 5.25 -0.13 8.84
CA GLU A 36 6.31 -1.13 8.77
C GLU A 36 7.66 -0.48 8.47
N VAL A 37 8.71 -0.99 9.14
CA VAL A 37 10.11 -0.72 8.78
C VAL A 37 10.56 -1.81 7.82
N SER A 38 9.98 -1.81 6.62
CA SER A 38 10.21 -2.82 5.57
C SER A 38 10.29 -2.14 4.20
N SER A 39 10.74 -2.88 3.18
CA SER A 39 10.75 -2.40 1.78
C SER A 39 9.34 -1.98 1.32
N ARG A 40 8.31 -2.73 1.73
CA ARG A 40 6.90 -2.42 1.47
C ARG A 40 6.45 -1.14 2.16
N GLY A 41 6.86 -0.93 3.42
CA GLY A 41 6.58 0.31 4.13
C GLY A 41 7.23 1.54 3.52
N ASN A 42 8.47 1.40 3.03
CA ASN A 42 9.15 2.48 2.30
C ASN A 42 8.43 2.80 0.97
N ARG A 43 7.97 1.79 0.23
CA ARG A 43 7.16 1.98 -0.98
C ARG A 43 5.83 2.68 -0.66
N ALA A 44 5.13 2.23 0.39
CA ALA A 44 3.90 2.85 0.84
C ALA A 44 4.09 4.33 1.20
N ARG A 45 5.16 4.70 1.91
CA ARG A 45 5.45 6.11 2.25
C ARG A 45 5.71 6.94 1.01
N LYS A 46 6.53 6.44 0.09
CA LYS A 46 6.82 7.12 -1.19
C LYS A 46 5.54 7.41 -1.99
N LEU A 47 4.53 6.54 -1.91
CA LEU A 47 3.25 6.75 -2.60
C LEU A 47 2.37 7.82 -1.97
N VAL A 48 2.53 8.08 -0.67
CA VAL A 48 1.69 9.01 0.11
C VAL A 48 2.35 10.37 0.27
N GLU A 49 3.68 10.40 0.44
CA GLU A 49 4.47 11.62 0.65
C GLU A 49 5.09 12.17 -0.63
N GLY A 50 5.14 11.36 -1.70
CA GLY A 50 5.75 11.71 -2.99
C GLY A 50 4.83 12.45 -3.94
#